data_AF-E1ZCN6-F1
#
_entry.id   AF-E1ZCN6-F1
#
_cell.length_a   1.000
_cell.length_b   1.000
_cell.length_c   1.000
_cell.angle_alpha   90.00
_cell.angle_beta   90.00
_cell.angle_gamma   90.00
#
_symmetry.space_group_name_H-M   'P 1'
#
loop_
_entity.id
_entity.type
_entity.pdbx_description
1 polymer ?
#
loop_
_entity_poly.entity_id
_entity_poly.type
_entity_poly.pdbx_seq_one_letter_code
_entity_poly.pdbx_strand_id
1 'polypeptide(L)'
;MQAHLVTAPGDGVAPAVLLSLPGSACDGRGQAAAQYLFNVPEGFSRLVLEHRLRPGAGLRAAFASDMASLAGFGGLVMRLRGEGHGQLHVVGPTGTRAAVCSLHHFIHWRHPAVLVEEMAPWEAQPTVYQASKWCRPAA
;
A
#
# COMPACT_ATOMS: atom_id res chain seq x y z
N MET A 1 -13.16 1.46 10.55
CA MET A 1 -12.33 1.19 9.35
C MET A 1 -12.80 2.12 8.25
N GLN A 2 -11.88 2.82 7.58
CA GLN A 2 -12.19 3.77 6.52
C GLN A 2 -11.36 3.43 5.29
N ALA A 3 -11.99 3.37 4.12
CA ALA A 3 -11.33 3.13 2.84
C ALA A 3 -11.42 4.40 2.00
N HIS A 4 -10.30 4.88 1.48
CA HIS A 4 -10.22 6.03 0.59
C HIS A 4 -9.76 5.56 -0.78
N LEU A 5 -10.59 5.78 -1.80
CA LEU A 5 -10.20 5.58 -3.19
C LEU A 5 -9.52 6.86 -3.69
N VAL A 6 -8.28 6.73 -4.13
CA VAL A 6 -7.46 7.80 -4.70
C VAL A 6 -7.33 7.53 -6.18
N THR A 7 -8.04 8.31 -7.00
CA THR A 7 -8.02 8.16 -8.47
C THR A 7 -8.29 9.49 -9.13
N ALA A 8 -7.58 9.75 -10.23
CA ALA A 8 -7.81 10.90 -11.09
C ALA A 8 -7.66 10.44 -12.55
N PRO A 9 -8.70 9.85 -13.15
CA PRO A 9 -8.62 9.30 -14.51
C PRO A 9 -8.35 10.39 -15.56
N GLY A 10 -8.80 11.62 -15.31
CA GLY A 10 -8.54 12.77 -16.20
C GLY A 10 -7.06 13.17 -16.27
N ASP A 11 -6.29 12.87 -15.22
CA ASP A 11 -4.85 13.15 -15.14
C ASP A 11 -3.98 11.94 -15.49
N GLY A 12 -4.59 10.84 -15.90
CA GLY A 12 -3.89 9.58 -16.20
C GLY A 12 -3.39 8.82 -14.96
N VAL A 13 -3.85 9.18 -13.75
CA VAL A 13 -3.45 8.51 -12.51
C VAL A 13 -4.31 7.27 -12.31
N ALA A 14 -3.67 6.10 -12.34
CA ALA A 14 -4.34 4.82 -12.05
C ALA A 14 -4.95 4.81 -10.63
N PRO A 15 -5.89 3.90 -10.33
CA PRO A 15 -6.55 3.86 -9.03
C PRO A 15 -5.62 3.30 -7.94
N ALA A 16 -5.69 3.90 -6.75
CA ALA A 16 -5.08 3.41 -5.52
C ALA A 16 -6.09 3.43 -4.37
N VAL A 17 -5.96 2.51 -3.42
CA VAL A 17 -6.85 2.43 -2.26
C VAL A 17 -6.03 2.53 -0.98
N LEU A 18 -6.33 3.55 -0.17
CA LEU A 18 -5.76 3.73 1.16
C LEU A 18 -6.78 3.26 2.20
N LEU A 19 -6.49 2.14 2.86
CA LEU A 19 -7.26 1.63 3.98
C LEU A 19 -6.68 2.17 5.28
N SER A 20 -7.50 2.85 6.08
CA SER A 20 -7.19 3.31 7.43
C SER A 20 -7.98 2.51 8.46
N LEU A 21 -7.28 1.83 9.35
CA LEU A 21 -7.85 1.18 10.51
C LEU A 21 -7.69 2.10 11.73
N PRO A 22 -8.74 2.29 12.54
CA PRO A 22 -8.59 3.01 13.80
C PRO A 22 -7.56 2.30 14.67
N GLY A 23 -6.71 3.07 15.35
CA GLY A 23 -5.76 2.51 16.31
C GLY A 23 -6.52 1.86 17.46
N SER A 24 -6.15 0.62 17.81
CA SER A 24 -6.67 -0.02 19.01
C SER A 24 -5.91 0.54 20.21
N ALA A 25 -6.61 1.30 21.06
CA ALA A 25 -6.07 1.72 22.35
C ALA A 25 -6.26 0.59 23.37
N CYS A 26 -5.56 -0.54 23.19
CA CYS A 26 -5.66 -1.66 24.12
C CYS A 26 -4.73 -1.54 25.34
N ASP A 27 -3.66 -0.74 25.29
CA ASP A 27 -2.60 -0.76 26.34
C ASP A 27 -2.08 0.63 26.79
N GLY A 28 -2.92 1.67 26.80
CA GLY A 28 -2.55 3.00 27.33
C GLY A 28 -1.46 3.77 26.56
N ARG A 29 -0.73 3.11 25.66
CA ARG A 29 0.03 3.73 24.57
C ARG A 29 -0.89 3.77 23.35
N GLY A 30 -1.39 4.95 23.02
CA GLY A 30 -2.22 5.14 21.83
C GLY A 30 -1.47 4.65 20.59
N GLN A 31 -1.86 3.50 20.06
CA GLN A 31 -1.24 2.97 18.85
C GLN A 31 -1.74 3.78 17.65
N ALA A 32 -0.82 4.29 16.84
CA ALA A 32 -1.18 5.03 15.64
C ALA A 32 -2.10 4.20 14.73
N ALA A 33 -3.08 4.85 14.11
CA ALA A 33 -3.99 4.24 13.15
C ALA A 33 -3.19 3.48 12.08
N ALA A 34 -3.49 2.19 11.90
CA ALA A 34 -2.78 1.38 10.92
C ALA A 34 -3.31 1.69 9.51
N GLN A 35 -2.41 1.94 8.57
CA GLN A 35 -2.76 2.23 7.19
C GLN A 35 -2.16 1.16 6.27
N TYR A 36 -2.94 0.76 5.27
CA TYR A 36 -2.54 -0.17 4.22
C TYR A 36 -2.86 0.46 2.88
N LEU A 37 -1.92 0.36 1.95
CA LEU A 37 -2.06 0.93 0.62
C LEU A 37 -2.14 -0.18 -0.41
N PHE A 38 -3.11 -0.11 -1.31
CA PHE A 38 -3.21 -0.99 -2.47
C PHE A 38 -2.97 -0.14 -3.71
N ASN A 39 -1.93 -0.51 -4.45
CA ASN A 39 -1.36 0.19 -5.59
C ASN A 39 -0.77 1.56 -5.25
N VAL A 40 0.31 1.89 -5.95
CA VAL A 40 1.05 3.16 -5.88
C VAL A 40 1.32 3.65 -7.30
N PRO A 41 0.29 4.14 -7.99
CA PRO A 41 0.40 4.61 -9.37
C PRO A 41 1.27 5.86 -9.45
N GLU A 42 1.76 6.16 -10.64
CA GLU A 42 2.47 7.40 -10.90
C GLU A 42 1.60 8.61 -10.53
N GLY A 43 2.21 9.64 -9.91
CA GLY A 43 1.48 10.82 -9.44
C GLY A 43 0.72 10.62 -8.12
N PHE A 44 0.69 9.42 -7.53
CA PHE A 44 0.00 9.16 -6.25
C PHE A 44 0.39 10.14 -5.14
N SER A 45 1.69 10.39 -4.94
CA SER A 45 2.17 11.31 -3.89
C SER A 45 1.64 12.74 -4.04
N ARG A 46 1.37 13.18 -5.27
CA ARG A 46 0.74 14.48 -5.57
C ARG A 46 -0.76 14.41 -5.27
N LEU A 47 -1.43 13.41 -5.84
CA LEU A 47 -2.89 13.25 -5.75
C LEU A 47 -3.36 13.09 -4.30
N VAL A 48 -2.62 12.36 -3.48
CA VAL A 48 -2.87 12.23 -2.04
C VAL A 48 -2.90 13.58 -1.30
N LEU A 49 -2.05 14.55 -1.70
CA LEU A 49 -2.07 15.89 -1.11
C LEU A 49 -3.32 16.66 -1.50
N GLU A 50 -3.72 16.55 -2.76
CA GLU A 50 -4.92 17.19 -3.31
C GLU A 50 -6.17 16.69 -2.57
N HIS A 51 -6.23 15.39 -2.30
CA HIS A 51 -7.28 14.77 -1.48
C HIS A 51 -7.12 14.99 0.03
N ARG A 52 -6.10 15.74 0.48
CA ARG A 52 -5.77 15.99 1.89
C ARG A 52 -5.58 14.71 2.72
N LEU A 53 -5.22 13.62 2.06
CA LEU A 53 -4.87 12.35 2.69
C LEU A 53 -3.39 12.39 3.10
N ARG A 54 -3.05 11.72 4.20
CA ARG A 54 -1.66 11.62 4.69
C ARG A 54 -1.33 10.15 5.00
N PRO A 55 -0.83 9.39 4.01
CA PRO A 55 -0.15 8.12 4.26
C PRO A 55 1.16 8.45 4.98
N GLY A 56 1.17 8.24 6.30
CA GLY A 56 2.24 8.73 7.18
C GLY A 56 2.69 7.68 8.19
N ALA A 57 2.90 8.08 9.44
CA ALA A 57 3.40 7.21 10.52
C ALA A 57 2.63 5.88 10.71
N GLY A 58 1.38 5.81 10.24
CA GLY A 58 0.53 4.63 10.31
C GLY A 58 0.70 3.62 9.18
N LEU A 59 1.38 3.96 8.08
CA LEU A 59 1.47 3.10 6.89
C LEU A 59 2.33 1.88 7.18
N ARG A 60 1.75 0.68 7.12
CA ARG A 60 2.47 -0.57 7.45
C ARG A 60 2.88 -1.33 6.20
N ALA A 61 1.98 -1.44 5.24
CA ALA A 61 2.23 -2.16 4.01
C ALA A 61 1.63 -1.49 2.78
N ALA A 62 2.31 -1.67 1.66
CA ALA A 62 1.86 -1.36 0.31
C ALA A 62 1.78 -2.67 -0.49
N PHE A 63 0.62 -2.93 -1.08
CA PHE A 63 0.35 -4.09 -1.93
C PHE A 63 0.28 -3.63 -3.38
N ALA A 64 0.95 -4.33 -4.27
CA ALA A 64 0.90 -4.07 -5.71
C ALA A 64 0.19 -5.22 -6.41
N SER A 65 -0.85 -4.91 -7.19
CA SER A 65 -1.54 -5.91 -8.01
C SER A 65 -0.72 -6.35 -9.22
N ASP A 66 0.01 -5.41 -9.81
CA ASP A 66 0.89 -5.63 -10.97
C ASP A 66 2.15 -4.75 -10.86
N MET A 67 3.09 -4.90 -11.79
CA MET A 67 4.32 -4.11 -11.81
C MET A 67 4.10 -2.64 -12.16
N ALA A 68 3.10 -2.32 -12.99
CA ALA A 68 2.80 -0.94 -13.40
C ALA A 68 2.23 -0.13 -12.24
N SER A 69 1.53 -0.79 -11.33
CA SER A 69 0.92 -0.26 -10.12
C SER A 69 1.94 0.19 -9.08
N LEU A 70 3.24 -0.02 -9.29
CA LEU A 70 4.32 0.50 -8.44
C LEU A 70 5.07 1.69 -9.04
N ALA A 71 4.64 2.24 -10.17
CA ALA A 71 5.34 3.33 -10.85
C ALA A 71 5.56 4.57 -9.95
N GLY A 72 4.64 4.88 -9.05
CA GLY A 72 4.75 6.00 -8.11
C GLY A 72 5.48 5.67 -6.79
N PHE A 73 5.95 4.44 -6.61
CA PHE A 73 6.51 3.97 -5.33
C PHE A 73 7.73 4.78 -4.87
N GLY A 74 8.62 5.16 -5.78
CA GLY A 74 9.79 5.98 -5.43
C GLY A 74 9.42 7.33 -4.82
N GLY A 75 8.41 8.00 -5.38
CA GLY A 75 7.89 9.26 -4.84
C GLY A 75 7.22 9.10 -3.48
N LEU A 76 6.58 7.95 -3.21
CA LEU A 76 6.02 7.63 -1.91
C LEU A 76 7.12 7.44 -0.86
N VAL A 77 8.16 6.65 -1.18
CA VAL A 77 9.29 6.41 -0.27
C VAL A 77 10.00 7.71 0.11
N MET A 78 10.29 8.57 -0.88
CA MET A 78 10.92 9.87 -0.62
C MET A 78 10.08 10.76 0.30
N ARG A 79 8.75 10.69 0.17
CA ARG A 79 7.83 11.41 1.05
C ARG A 79 7.87 10.84 2.48
N LEU A 80 7.73 9.54 2.64
CA LEU A 80 7.75 8.86 3.93
C LEU A 80 9.07 9.11 4.68
N ARG A 81 10.18 9.22 3.94
CA ARG A 81 11.47 9.64 4.48
C ARG A 81 11.40 11.01 5.15
N GLY A 82 10.80 12.00 4.49
CA GLY A 82 10.63 13.34 5.02
C GLY A 82 9.76 13.39 6.28
N GLU A 83 8.83 12.44 6.41
CA GLU A 83 7.97 12.28 7.58
C GLU A 83 8.59 11.42 8.71
N GLY A 84 9.82 10.94 8.54
CA GLY A 84 10.50 10.12 9.55
C GLY A 84 9.92 8.71 9.72
N HIS A 85 9.30 8.17 8.67
CA HIS A 85 8.69 6.86 8.70
C HIS A 85 9.72 5.75 8.97
N GLY A 86 9.40 4.82 9.87
CA GLY A 86 10.33 3.79 10.33
C GLY A 86 10.52 2.64 9.34
N GLN A 87 9.41 1.99 8.96
CA GLN A 87 9.45 0.74 8.21
C GLN A 87 8.22 0.60 7.32
N LEU A 88 8.42 0.17 6.08
CA LEU A 88 7.35 -0.10 5.12
C LEU A 88 7.51 -1.52 4.54
N HIS A 89 6.44 -2.30 4.57
CA HIS A 89 6.41 -3.60 3.89
C HIS A 89 5.80 -3.45 2.48
N VAL A 90 6.48 -3.95 1.46
CA VAL A 90 5.98 -3.94 0.08
C VAL A 90 5.77 -5.36 -0.36
N VAL A 91 4.56 -5.67 -0.78
CA VAL A 91 4.15 -6.98 -1.28
C VAL A 91 3.70 -6.81 -2.72
N GLY A 92 4.27 -7.55 -3.64
CA GLY A 92 3.91 -7.44 -5.06
C GLY A 92 4.27 -8.66 -5.87
N PRO A 93 3.99 -8.66 -7.18
CA PRO A 93 4.32 -9.77 -8.07
C PRO A 93 5.84 -9.91 -8.27
N THR A 94 6.24 -11.00 -8.92
CA THR A 94 7.63 -11.23 -9.33
C THR A 94 8.19 -10.03 -10.09
N GLY A 95 9.36 -9.54 -9.69
CA GLY A 95 9.98 -8.34 -10.24
C GLY A 95 9.85 -7.11 -9.33
N THR A 96 8.99 -7.16 -8.32
CA THR A 96 8.85 -6.08 -7.32
C THR A 96 10.17 -5.77 -6.63
N ARG A 97 10.94 -6.81 -6.27
CA ARG A 97 12.25 -6.63 -5.64
C ARG A 97 13.22 -5.92 -6.57
N ALA A 98 13.28 -6.34 -7.83
CA ALA A 98 14.15 -5.70 -8.83
C ALA A 98 13.77 -4.23 -9.05
N ALA A 99 12.47 -3.93 -9.11
CA ALA A 99 11.97 -2.56 -9.23
C ALA A 99 12.30 -1.70 -8.00
N VAL A 100 12.14 -2.23 -6.78
CA VAL A 100 12.53 -1.50 -5.56
C VAL A 100 14.05 -1.29 -5.50
N CYS A 101 14.84 -2.31 -5.83
CA CYS A 101 16.29 -2.21 -5.88
C CYS A 101 16.80 -1.20 -6.91
N SER A 102 16.13 -1.07 -8.07
CA SER A 102 16.54 -0.11 -9.11
C SER A 102 16.46 1.34 -8.63
N LEU A 103 15.57 1.65 -7.68
CA LEU A 103 15.45 2.99 -7.09
C LEU A 103 16.69 3.39 -6.27
N HIS A 104 17.55 2.44 -5.87
CA HIS A 104 18.81 2.74 -5.15
C HIS A 104 19.73 3.70 -5.92
N HIS A 105 19.61 3.79 -7.25
CA HIS A 105 20.42 4.71 -8.04
C HIS A 105 20.12 6.20 -7.75
N PHE A 106 18.93 6.51 -7.24
CA PHE A 106 18.49 7.90 -7.00
C PHE A 106 17.84 8.13 -5.63
N ILE A 107 17.52 7.07 -4.88
CA ILE A 107 17.01 7.15 -3.51
C ILE A 107 18.11 6.71 -2.54
N HIS A 108 18.47 7.60 -1.62
CA HIS A 108 19.32 7.26 -0.49
C HIS A 108 18.49 6.60 0.61
N TRP A 109 18.60 5.27 0.72
CA TRP A 109 17.83 4.42 1.63
C TRP A 109 18.28 4.51 3.09
N ARG A 110 18.03 5.64 3.75
CA ARG A 110 18.28 5.79 5.21
C ARG A 110 17.02 5.49 6.04
N HIS A 111 15.89 6.01 5.57
CA HIS A 111 14.55 5.78 6.11
C HIS A 111 13.52 5.95 4.98
N PRO A 112 12.40 5.21 4.96
CA PRO A 112 12.09 4.06 5.82
C PRO A 112 12.87 2.79 5.45
N ALA A 113 12.96 1.84 6.38
CA ALA A 113 13.42 0.48 6.08
C ALA A 113 12.34 -0.23 5.24
N VAL A 114 12.67 -0.64 4.02
CA VAL A 114 11.70 -1.29 3.13
C VAL A 114 11.92 -2.80 3.14
N LEU A 115 10.94 -3.53 3.68
CA LEU A 115 10.83 -4.97 3.50
C LEU A 115 10.15 -5.22 2.16
N VAL A 116 10.66 -6.15 1.37
CA VAL A 116 10.07 -6.52 0.08
C VAL A 116 9.77 -8.01 0.08
N GLU A 117 8.51 -8.35 -0.18
CA GLU A 117 8.02 -9.70 -0.37
C GLU A 117 7.47 -9.82 -1.80
N GLU A 118 7.98 -10.80 -2.54
CA GLU A 118 7.43 -11.15 -3.85
C GLU A 118 6.46 -12.32 -3.65
N MET A 119 5.19 -12.10 -4.00
CA MET A 119 4.23 -13.20 -4.03
C MET A 119 4.43 -13.99 -5.32
N ALA A 120 4.70 -15.29 -5.16
CA ALA A 120 4.67 -16.21 -6.28
C ALA A 120 3.25 -16.21 -6.90
N PRO A 121 3.12 -16.40 -8.22
CA PRO A 121 1.83 -16.61 -8.85
C PRO A 121 1.31 -18.00 -8.45
N TRP A 122 0.69 -18.11 -7.28
CA TRP A 122 0.13 -19.37 -6.80
C TRP A 122 -1.27 -19.69 -7.38
N GLU A 123 -1.83 -18.78 -8.18
CA GLU A 123 -3.11 -18.96 -8.90
C GLU A 123 -2.98 -18.51 -10.35
N ALA A 124 -2.51 -19.39 -11.24
CA ALA A 124 -2.74 -19.25 -12.68
C ALA A 124 -4.17 -19.67 -13.09
N GLN A 125 -5.01 -20.08 -12.13
CA GLN A 125 -6.43 -20.35 -12.35
C GLN A 125 -7.25 -19.44 -11.43
N PRO A 126 -8.24 -18.70 -11.95
CA PRO A 126 -9.16 -17.95 -11.12
C PRO A 126 -9.98 -18.94 -10.28
N THR A 127 -9.71 -19.00 -8.98
CA THR A 127 -10.56 -19.74 -8.05
C THR A 127 -11.86 -18.94 -7.88
N VAL A 128 -12.93 -19.37 -8.57
CA VAL A 128 -14.24 -18.73 -8.42
C VAL A 128 -14.81 -19.08 -7.05
N TYR A 129 -14.69 -18.16 -6.10
CA TYR A 129 -15.35 -18.26 -4.80
C TYR A 129 -16.86 -17.98 -4.96
N GLN A 130 -17.64 -19.00 -5.31
CA GLN A 130 -19.08 -18.93 -5.17
C GLN A 130 -19.45 -19.16 -3.70
N ALA A 131 -20.01 -18.13 -3.05
CA ALA A 131 -20.58 -18.26 -1.72
C ALA A 131 -21.84 -19.15 -1.76
N SER A 132 -21.66 -20.47 -1.88
CA SER A 132 -22.76 -21.40 -1.76
C SER A 132 -23.05 -21.63 -0.26
N LYS A 133 -24.10 -20.93 0.18
CA LYS A 133 -24.82 -21.11 1.45
C LYS A 133 -23.99 -20.84 2.70
N TRP A 134 -24.11 -19.60 3.19
CA TRP A 134 -24.07 -19.32 4.62
C TRP A 134 -25.03 -20.30 5.32
N CYS A 135 -24.49 -21.39 5.89
CA CYS A 135 -25.24 -22.18 6.85
C CYS A 135 -25.50 -21.27 8.04
N ARG A 136 -26.72 -20.73 8.12
CA ARG A 136 -27.23 -20.16 9.37
C ARG A 136 -27.18 -21.28 10.41
N PRO A 137 -26.62 -21.05 11.60
CA PRO A 137 -26.93 -21.93 12.72
C PRO A 137 -28.43 -21.79 12.98
N ALA A 138 -29.19 -22.86 12.74
CA ALA A 138 -30.54 -22.95 13.29
C ALA A 138 -30.37 -23.13 14.81
N ALA A 139 -31.08 -22.26 15.53
CA ALA A 139 -31.17 -22.21 16.98
C ALA A 139 -31.68 -23.52 17.58
#